data_AF-A0A0E3Z077-F1
#
_entry.id   AF-A0A0E3Z077-F1
#
_cell.length_a   1.000
_cell.length_b   1.000
_cell.length_c   1.000
_cell.angle_alpha   90.00
_cell.angle_beta   90.00
_cell.angle_gamma   90.00
#
_symmetry.space_group_name_H-M   'P 1'
#
loop_
_entity.id
_entity.type
_entity.pdbx_description
1 polymer ?
#
loop_
_entity_poly.entity_id
_entity_poly.type
_entity_poly.pdbx_seq_one_letter_code
_entity_poly.pdbx_strand_id
1 'polypeptide(L)'
;MFQFNRKQLASIGERSLQARLGGYLVRHFPQLRSAPAGQFGHELGELLAESRRYGLRSQRASALYVLANVVAGRETVARDPAVRQILAARGRPLADRALLLQIWLTRAGAGLQRTSPP
;
A
#
# COMPACT_ATOMS: atom_id res chain seq x y z
N MET A 1 -21.05 -28.56 -3.31
CA MET A 1 -19.60 -28.34 -3.50
C MET A 1 -19.44 -26.98 -4.19
N PHE A 2 -18.99 -25.94 -3.48
CA PHE A 2 -18.86 -24.60 -4.08
C PHE A 2 -17.64 -24.55 -5.01
N GLN A 3 -17.85 -24.57 -6.33
CA GLN A 3 -16.79 -24.30 -7.30
C GLN A 3 -16.60 -22.79 -7.42
N PHE A 4 -15.70 -22.21 -6.61
CA PHE A 4 -15.29 -20.83 -6.81
C PHE A 4 -14.32 -20.76 -7.99
N ASN A 5 -14.65 -19.95 -9.00
CA ASN A 5 -13.74 -19.67 -10.11
C ASN A 5 -12.56 -18.81 -9.60
N ARG A 6 -11.37 -18.96 -10.20
CA ARG A 6 -10.15 -18.17 -9.90
C ARG A 6 -10.42 -16.66 -9.83
N LYS A 7 -11.30 -16.13 -10.67
CA LYS A 7 -11.70 -14.71 -10.64
C LYS A 7 -12.47 -14.34 -9.36
N GLN A 8 -13.31 -15.23 -8.84
CA GLN A 8 -14.04 -15.04 -7.59
C GLN A 8 -13.10 -15.13 -6.38
N LEU A 9 -12.16 -16.08 -6.38
CA LEU A 9 -11.16 -16.17 -5.32
C LEU A 9 -10.26 -14.93 -5.28
N ALA A 10 -9.88 -14.40 -6.44
CA ALA A 10 -9.13 -13.14 -6.53
C ALA A 10 -9.92 -11.97 -5.96
N SER A 11 -11.19 -11.79 -6.35
CA SER A 11 -12.01 -10.68 -5.85
C SER A 11 -12.28 -10.76 -4.33
N ILE A 12 -12.47 -11.96 -3.78
CA ILE A 12 -12.57 -12.20 -2.34
C ILE A 12 -11.27 -11.81 -1.64
N GLY A 13 -10.12 -12.24 -2.17
CA GLY A 13 -8.81 -11.90 -1.64
C GLY A 13 -8.55 -10.39 -1.62
N GLU A 14 -8.97 -9.68 -2.66
CA GLU A 14 -8.83 -8.24 -2.78
C GLU A 14 -9.69 -7.47 -1.78
N ARG A 15 -10.98 -7.83 -1.66
CA ARG A 15 -11.87 -7.24 -0.66
C ARG A 15 -11.37 -7.51 0.75
N SER A 16 -10.86 -8.71 1.01
CA SER A 16 -10.29 -9.08 2.29
C SER A 16 -9.02 -8.28 2.61
N LEU A 17 -8.16 -8.06 1.62
CA LEU A 17 -6.96 -7.22 1.77
C LEU A 17 -7.35 -5.76 2.06
N GLN A 18 -8.28 -5.20 1.29
CA GLN A 18 -8.77 -3.84 1.48
C GLN A 18 -9.39 -3.64 2.86
N ALA A 19 -10.23 -4.56 3.33
CA ALA A 19 -10.83 -4.50 4.65
C ALA A 19 -9.76 -4.58 5.78
N ARG A 20 -8.81 -5.52 5.66
CA ARG A 20 -7.72 -5.68 6.65
C ARG A 20 -6.80 -4.46 6.70
N LEU A 21 -6.40 -3.94 5.53
CA LEU A 21 -5.59 -2.72 5.45
C LEU A 21 -6.35 -1.51 5.99
N GLY A 22 -7.61 -1.35 5.62
CA GLY A 22 -8.43 -0.26 6.13
C GLY A 22 -8.54 -0.29 7.65
N GLY A 23 -8.83 -1.46 8.24
CA GLY A 23 -8.89 -1.63 9.69
C GLY A 23 -7.54 -1.38 10.39
N TYR A 24 -6.44 -1.86 9.81
CA TYR A 24 -5.09 -1.60 10.33
C TYR A 24 -4.74 -0.11 10.29
N LEU A 25 -4.98 0.55 9.16
CA LEU A 25 -4.68 1.97 8.97
C LEU A 25 -5.51 2.85 9.90
N VAL A 26 -6.81 2.60 10.04
CA VAL A 26 -7.66 3.36 10.97
C VAL A 26 -7.23 3.17 12.43
N ARG A 27 -6.73 1.97 12.79
CA ARG A 27 -6.23 1.70 14.14
C ARG A 27 -4.95 2.50 14.46
N HIS A 28 -4.06 2.65 13.49
CA HIS A 28 -2.75 3.28 13.69
C HIS A 28 -2.70 4.76 13.29
N PHE A 29 -3.65 5.23 12.48
CA PHE A 29 -3.81 6.61 12.04
C PHE A 29 -5.27 7.05 12.27
N PRO A 30 -5.64 7.41 13.52
CA PRO A 30 -7.02 7.72 13.89
C PRO A 30 -7.64 8.87 13.06
N GLN A 31 -6.81 9.78 12.54
CA GLN A 31 -7.23 10.87 11.65
C GLN A 31 -7.94 10.37 10.38
N LEU A 32 -7.67 9.13 9.95
CA LEU A 32 -8.35 8.52 8.80
C LEU A 32 -9.80 8.14 9.10
N ARG A 33 -10.20 8.06 10.38
CA ARG A 33 -11.60 7.84 10.80
C ARG A 33 -12.46 9.07 10.56
N SER A 34 -11.86 10.26 10.56
CA SER A 34 -12.57 11.53 10.36
C SER A 34 -12.81 11.85 8.88
N ALA A 35 -12.27 11.05 7.97
CA ALA A 35 -12.55 11.19 6.55
C ALA A 35 -14.05 10.95 6.27
N PRO A 36 -14.65 11.70 5.32
CA PRO A 36 -16.01 11.45 4.86
C PRO A 36 -16.27 9.96 4.59
N ALA A 37 -17.44 9.48 5.01
CA ALA A 37 -17.81 8.07 4.91
C ALA A 37 -17.61 7.56 3.48
N GLY A 38 -16.78 6.53 3.33
CA GLY A 38 -16.47 5.91 2.04
C GLY A 38 -15.29 6.53 1.27
N GLN A 39 -14.84 7.75 1.58
CA GLN A 39 -13.75 8.40 0.84
C GLN A 39 -12.41 7.66 1.04
N PHE A 40 -12.07 7.34 2.30
CA PHE A 40 -10.87 6.57 2.60
C PHE A 40 -10.91 5.16 1.99
N GLY A 41 -12.11 4.54 1.98
CA GLY A 41 -12.31 3.24 1.34
C GLY A 41 -12.08 3.28 -0.17
N HIS A 42 -12.55 4.35 -0.83
CA HIS A 42 -12.33 4.60 -2.25
C HIS A 42 -10.84 4.82 -2.55
N GLU A 43 -10.17 5.70 -1.81
CA GLU A 43 -8.74 5.98 -1.99
C GLU A 43 -7.88 4.72 -1.79
N LEU A 44 -8.20 3.91 -0.79
CA LEU A 44 -7.54 2.63 -0.57
C LEU A 44 -7.73 1.68 -1.77
N GLY A 45 -8.92 1.68 -2.36
CA GLY A 45 -9.22 0.93 -3.59
C GLY A 45 -8.38 1.42 -4.78
N GLU A 46 -8.24 2.73 -4.94
CA GLU A 46 -7.40 3.32 -6.00
C GLU A 46 -5.92 2.95 -5.84
N LEU A 47 -5.36 3.08 -4.63
CA LEU A 47 -3.97 2.72 -4.36
C LEU A 47 -3.70 1.23 -4.59
N LEU A 48 -4.65 0.35 -4.25
CA LEU A 48 -4.58 -1.08 -4.55
C LEU A 48 -4.70 -1.38 -6.05
N ALA A 49 -5.48 -0.61 -6.80
CA ALA A 49 -5.54 -0.73 -8.25
C ALA A 49 -4.22 -0.24 -8.89
N GLU A 50 -3.66 0.85 -8.37
CA GLU A 50 -2.40 1.42 -8.84
C GLU A 50 -1.20 0.49 -8.59
N SER A 51 -1.12 -0.13 -7.40
CA SER A 51 -0.06 -1.11 -7.09
C SER A 51 0.00 -2.23 -8.13
N ARG A 52 -1.15 -2.66 -8.64
CA ARG A 52 -1.26 -3.70 -9.68
C ARG A 52 -0.81 -3.20 -11.05
N ARG A 53 -1.04 -1.93 -11.39
CA ARG A 53 -0.50 -1.31 -12.62
C ARG A 53 1.03 -1.30 -12.61
N TYR A 54 1.65 -1.20 -11.43
CA TYR A 54 3.10 -1.39 -11.25
C TYR A 54 3.55 -2.85 -11.17
N GLY A 55 2.62 -3.81 -11.27
CA GLY A 55 2.90 -5.23 -11.20
C GLY A 55 3.16 -5.76 -9.79
N LEU A 56 2.78 -5.03 -8.74
CA LEU A 56 2.91 -5.45 -7.33
C LEU A 56 1.82 -6.45 -6.94
N ARG A 57 1.87 -7.65 -7.53
CA ARG A 57 0.77 -8.64 -7.44
C ARG A 57 0.67 -9.40 -6.11
N SER A 58 1.67 -9.30 -5.23
CA SER A 58 1.58 -9.92 -3.90
C SER A 58 0.87 -9.01 -2.91
N GLN A 59 0.14 -9.60 -1.95
CA GLN A 59 -0.53 -8.85 -0.89
C GLN A 59 0.45 -7.98 -0.10
N ARG A 60 1.65 -8.52 0.20
CA ARG A 60 2.71 -7.78 0.90
C ARG A 60 3.17 -6.54 0.12
N ALA A 61 3.45 -6.69 -1.17
CA ALA A 61 3.93 -5.57 -1.99
C ALA A 61 2.86 -4.48 -2.13
N SER A 62 1.60 -4.88 -2.34
CA SER A 62 0.47 -3.94 -2.38
C SER A 62 0.25 -3.23 -1.04
N ALA A 63 0.30 -3.95 0.08
CA ALA A 63 0.19 -3.38 1.42
C ALA A 63 1.28 -2.35 1.70
N LEU A 64 2.54 -2.66 1.37
CA LEU A 64 3.66 -1.73 1.57
C LEU A 64 3.55 -0.49 0.69
N TYR A 65 3.09 -0.63 -0.55
CA TYR A 65 2.83 0.51 -1.43
C TYR A 65 1.74 1.42 -0.87
N VAL A 66 0.62 0.84 -0.41
CA VAL A 66 -0.46 1.60 0.25
C VAL A 66 0.07 2.30 1.50
N LEU A 67 0.79 1.59 2.38
CA LEU A 67 1.36 2.15 3.60
C LEU A 67 2.31 3.32 3.30
N ALA A 68 3.16 3.19 2.27
CA ALA A 68 4.04 4.27 1.84
C ALA A 68 3.26 5.53 1.46
N ASN A 69 2.20 5.40 0.67
CA ASN A 69 1.37 6.53 0.26
C ASN A 69 0.63 7.18 1.42
N VAL A 70 0.14 6.38 2.37
CA VAL A 70 -0.59 6.88 3.55
C VAL A 70 0.36 7.58 4.53
N VAL A 71 1.56 7.04 4.74
CA VAL A 71 2.53 7.58 5.72
C VAL A 71 3.29 8.79 5.20
N ALA A 72 3.79 8.70 3.96
CA ALA A 72 4.65 9.74 3.39
C ALA A 72 3.90 10.73 2.49
N GLY A 73 2.66 10.43 2.12
CA GLY A 73 1.88 11.18 1.15
C GLY A 73 2.15 10.73 -0.30
N ARG A 74 1.10 10.75 -1.12
CA ARG A 74 1.15 10.30 -2.53
C ARG A 74 2.21 11.05 -3.36
N GLU A 75 2.32 12.36 -3.16
CA GLU A 75 3.28 13.19 -3.91
C GLU A 75 4.74 12.83 -3.59
N THR A 76 5.04 12.64 -2.30
CA THR A 76 6.37 12.23 -1.84
C THR A 76 6.77 10.88 -2.46
N VAL A 77 5.85 9.90 -2.41
CA VAL A 77 6.07 8.57 -2.97
C VAL A 77 6.25 8.63 -4.49
N ALA A 78 5.44 9.43 -5.19
CA ALA A 78 5.50 9.55 -6.64
C ALA A 78 6.79 10.22 -7.14
N ARG A 79 7.33 11.18 -6.38
CA ARG A 79 8.56 11.92 -6.74
C ARG A 79 9.84 11.20 -6.31
N ASP A 80 9.78 10.28 -5.35
CA ASP A 80 10.97 9.62 -4.81
C ASP A 80 11.67 8.72 -5.88
N PRO A 81 12.95 8.99 -6.21
CA PRO A 81 13.67 8.22 -7.22
C PRO A 81 13.82 6.73 -6.89
N ALA A 82 14.02 6.38 -5.62
CA ALA A 82 14.17 5.00 -5.18
C ALA A 82 12.86 4.23 -5.35
N VAL A 83 11.73 4.84 -4.97
CA VAL A 83 10.40 4.25 -5.21
C VAL A 83 10.18 4.05 -6.70
N ARG A 84 10.42 5.07 -7.53
CA ARG A 84 10.26 4.97 -8.99
C ARG A 84 11.09 3.82 -9.59
N GLN A 85 12.33 3.63 -9.13
CA GLN A 85 13.16 2.51 -9.56
C GLN A 85 12.57 1.15 -9.13
N ILE A 86 12.07 1.01 -7.91
CA ILE A 86 11.44 -0.22 -7.42
C ILE A 86 10.16 -0.55 -8.23
N LEU A 87 9.38 0.47 -8.58
CA LEU A 87 8.16 0.33 -9.38
C LEU A 87 8.47 -0.01 -10.85
N ALA A 88 9.54 0.55 -11.42
CA ALA A 88 9.99 0.28 -12.78
C ALA A 88 10.63 -1.11 -12.95
N ALA A 89 11.21 -1.68 -11.88
CA ALA A 89 11.93 -2.96 -11.91
C ALA A 89 11.01 -4.19 -12.00
N ARG A 90 10.18 -4.28 -13.04
CA ARG A 90 9.19 -5.36 -13.23
C ARG A 90 9.80 -6.76 -13.40
N GLY A 91 11.06 -6.86 -13.83
CA GLY A 91 11.78 -8.12 -13.94
C GLY A 91 12.31 -8.67 -12.61
N ARG A 92 12.27 -7.90 -11.51
CA ARG A 92 12.70 -8.39 -10.20
C ARG A 92 11.63 -9.27 -9.54
N PRO A 93 12.03 -10.24 -8.71
CA PRO A 93 11.10 -11.00 -7.87
C PRO A 93 10.18 -10.09 -7.06
N LEU A 94 8.91 -10.49 -6.92
CA LEU A 94 7.92 -9.72 -6.14
C LEU A 94 8.32 -9.57 -4.67
N ALA A 95 9.01 -10.57 -4.12
CA ALA A 95 9.53 -10.55 -2.75
C ALA A 95 10.59 -9.45 -2.58
N ASP A 96 11.54 -9.35 -3.51
CA ASP A 96 12.58 -8.32 -3.50
C ASP A 96 11.99 -6.92 -3.60
N ARG A 97 11.01 -6.72 -4.50
CA ARG A 97 10.34 -5.43 -4.64
C ARG A 97 9.57 -5.05 -3.37
N ALA A 98 8.92 -6.02 -2.72
CA ALA A 98 8.28 -5.80 -1.43
C ALA A 98 9.32 -5.44 -0.35
N LEU A 99 10.45 -6.15 -0.28
CA LEU A 99 11.51 -5.85 0.66
C LEU A 99 12.09 -4.44 0.45
N LEU A 100 12.32 -4.04 -0.79
CA LEU A 100 12.83 -2.70 -1.10
C LEU A 100 11.83 -1.59 -0.71
N LEU A 101 10.53 -1.79 -0.95
CA LEU A 101 9.48 -0.88 -0.46
C LEU A 101 9.48 -0.81 1.07
N GLN A 102 9.65 -1.94 1.75
CA GLN A 102 9.74 -1.98 3.21
C GLN A 102 10.95 -1.21 3.72
N ILE A 103 12.13 -1.42 3.13
CA ILE A 103 13.37 -0.71 3.51
C ILE A 103 13.20 0.80 3.31
N TRP A 104 12.62 1.20 2.18
CA TRP A 104 12.32 2.61 1.91
C TRP A 104 11.38 3.18 2.97
N LEU A 105 10.28 2.47 3.29
CA LEU A 105 9.30 2.91 4.27
C LEU A 105 9.93 3.07 5.67
N THR A 106 10.78 2.13 6.09
CA THR A 106 11.50 2.21 7.36
C THR A 106 12.41 3.43 7.41
N ARG A 107 13.12 3.76 6.31
CA ARG A 107 13.97 4.94 6.22
C ARG A 107 13.15 6.24 6.23
N ALA A 108 12.06 6.28 5.47
CA ALA A 108 11.17 7.43 5.44
C ALA A 108 10.55 7.69 6.83
N GLY A 109 10.08 6.64 7.51
CA GLY A 109 9.56 6.73 8.87
C GLY A 109 10.61 7.19 9.90
N ALA A 110 11.84 6.69 9.80
CA ALA A 110 12.95 7.15 10.64
C ALA A 110 13.33 8.63 10.37
N GLY A 111 13.12 9.12 9.16
CA GLY A 111 13.28 10.54 8.81
C GLY A 111 12.20 11.41 9.45
N LEU A 112 10.93 10.99 9.36
CA LEU A 112 9.78 11.71 9.92
C LEU A 112 9.85 11.84 11.45
N GLN A 113 10.31 10.81 12.15
CA GLN A 113 10.48 10.84 13.61
C GLN A 113 11.56 11.83 14.08
N ARG A 114 12.54 12.16 13.23
CA ARG A 114 13.60 13.13 13.58
C ARG A 114 13.16 14.58 13.38
N THR A 115 12.10 14.82 12.61
CA THR A 115 11.60 16.16 12.28
C THR A 115 10.41 16.61 13.13
N SER A 116 9.86 15.74 13.98
CA SER A 116 8.89 16.15 15.00
C SER A 116 9.63 16.75 16.20
N PRO A 117 9.41 18.04 16.55
CA PRO A 117 9.90 18.56 17.82
C PRO A 117 9.20 17.87 18.99
N PRO A 118 9.83 17.83 20.19
CA PRO A 118 9.26 17.23 21.39
C PRO A 118 7.97 17.91 21.84
#